data_AF-A0A1R1I9A6-F1
#
_entry.id   AF-A0A1R1I9A6-F1
#
_cell.length_a   1.000
_cell.length_b   1.000
_cell.length_c   1.000
_cell.angle_alpha   90.00
_cell.angle_beta   90.00
_cell.angle_gamma   90.00
#
_symmetry.space_group_name_H-M   'P 1'
#
loop_
_entity.id
_entity.type
_entity.pdbx_description
1 polymer ?
#
loop_
_entity_poly.entity_id
_entity_poly.type
_entity_poly.pdbx_seq_one_letter_code
_entity_poly.pdbx_strand_id
1 'polypeptide(L)'
;MTELGQEQLRLTGEALRLNPAQTVFWDRYQEKVGALLADQMKLPSYRARQTAVQQIAGKADVVRNRLSAMEDILDAASALYQALDDRQKKIADEMLAATVPALYSGLGASAGKESGDQPGGRPGGRGGPGGGMGGGLGRMER
;
A
#
# COMPACT_ATOMS: atom_id res chain seq x y z
N MET A 1 6.84 -4.85 -5.12
CA MET A 1 7.80 -3.73 -5.12
C MET A 1 7.09 -2.58 -5.78
N THR A 2 6.81 -1.46 -5.09
CA THR A 2 6.22 -0.30 -5.77
C THR A 2 7.29 0.32 -6.66
N GLU A 3 7.05 0.34 -7.98
CA GLU A 3 8.03 0.82 -8.97
C GLU A 3 8.55 2.23 -8.64
N LEU A 4 7.71 3.08 -8.05
CA LEU A 4 8.06 4.44 -7.66
C LEU A 4 9.14 4.52 -6.58
N GLY A 5 9.12 3.63 -5.57
CA GLY A 5 10.09 3.67 -4.48
C GLY A 5 11.49 3.22 -4.93
N GLN A 6 11.55 2.23 -5.82
CA GLN A 6 12.79 1.76 -6.40
C GLN A 6 13.39 2.76 -7.38
N GLU A 7 12.57 3.38 -8.20
CA GLU A 7 13.04 4.41 -9.12
C GLU A 7 13.60 5.61 -8.37
N GLN A 8 12.95 6.05 -7.29
CA GLN A 8 13.47 7.15 -6.46
C GLN A 8 14.82 6.80 -5.81
N LEU A 9 14.98 5.56 -5.33
CA LEU A 9 16.28 5.07 -4.82
C LEU A 9 17.34 5.07 -5.93
N ARG A 10 17.02 4.55 -7.13
CA ARG A 10 17.94 4.52 -8.26
C ARG A 10 18.42 5.92 -8.65
N LEU A 11 17.48 6.85 -8.84
CA LEU A 11 17.77 8.24 -9.19
C LEU A 11 18.64 8.93 -8.13
N THR A 12 18.36 8.69 -6.85
CA THR A 12 19.14 9.27 -5.75
C THR A 12 20.57 8.73 -5.74
N GLY A 13 20.76 7.42 -5.92
CA GLY A 13 22.09 6.80 -5.99
C GLY A 13 22.93 7.32 -7.16
N GLU A 14 22.31 7.52 -8.32
CA GLU A 14 22.98 8.10 -9.50
C GLU A 14 23.37 9.58 -9.27
N ALA A 15 22.50 10.36 -8.63
CA ALA A 15 22.74 11.77 -8.34
C ALA A 15 23.89 11.96 -7.35
N LEU A 16 24.02 11.09 -6.34
CA LEU A 16 25.06 11.16 -5.33
C LEU A 16 26.47 10.88 -5.88
N ARG A 17 26.59 10.22 -7.03
CA ARG A 17 27.88 9.89 -7.67
C ARG A 17 28.89 9.33 -6.67
N LEU A 18 28.48 8.30 -5.95
CA LEU A 18 29.23 7.70 -4.86
C LEU A 18 30.54 7.07 -5.36
N ASN A 19 31.58 7.17 -4.55
CA ASN A 19 32.81 6.41 -4.77
C ASN A 19 32.70 4.99 -4.17
N PRO A 20 33.60 4.05 -4.50
CA PRO A 20 33.50 2.66 -4.03
C PRO A 20 33.49 2.49 -2.51
N ALA A 21 34.15 3.38 -1.76
CA ALA A 21 34.14 3.33 -0.30
C ALA A 21 32.78 3.78 0.28
N GLN A 22 32.09 4.70 -0.41
CA GLN A 22 30.76 5.18 -0.04
C GLN A 22 29.64 4.20 -0.45
N THR A 23 29.84 3.44 -1.53
CA THR A 23 28.85 2.47 -2.05
C THR A 23 28.41 1.47 -0.98
N VAL A 24 29.30 1.02 -0.10
CA VAL A 24 28.95 0.07 0.98
C VAL A 24 27.87 0.64 1.93
N PHE A 25 27.93 1.95 2.23
CA PHE A 25 26.92 2.59 3.09
C PHE A 25 25.60 2.78 2.36
N TRP A 26 25.67 3.04 1.06
CA TRP A 26 24.50 3.16 0.19
C TRP A 26 23.77 1.83 0.02
N ASP A 27 24.50 0.74 -0.23
CA ASP A 27 23.92 -0.59 -0.37
C ASP A 27 23.19 -1.00 0.91
N ARG A 28 23.79 -0.74 2.08
CA ARG A 28 23.15 -0.96 3.38
C ARG A 28 21.88 -0.13 3.55
N TYR A 29 21.91 1.15 3.16
CA TYR A 29 20.72 2.00 3.19
C TYR A 29 19.60 1.48 2.29
N GLN A 30 19.93 1.12 1.04
CA GLN A 30 18.98 0.57 0.07
C GLN A 30 18.37 -0.75 0.55
N GLU A 31 19.18 -1.62 1.16
CA GLU A 31 18.71 -2.88 1.73
C GLU A 31 17.63 -2.64 2.79
N LYS A 32 17.85 -1.68 3.71
CA LYS A 32 16.90 -1.35 4.78
C LYS A 32 15.60 -0.74 4.25
N VAL A 33 15.69 0.21 3.31
CA VAL A 33 14.51 0.78 2.65
C VAL A 33 13.75 -0.30 1.86
N GLY A 34 14.48 -1.16 1.16
CA GLY A 34 13.92 -2.30 0.43
C GLY A 34 13.19 -3.29 1.35
N ALA A 35 13.75 -3.59 2.53
CA ALA A 35 13.13 -4.45 3.53
C ALA A 35 11.81 -3.87 4.05
N LEU A 36 11.77 -2.56 4.36
CA LEU A 36 10.53 -1.87 4.76
C LEU A 36 9.48 -1.92 3.65
N LEU A 37 9.86 -1.67 2.40
CA LEU A 37 8.96 -1.77 1.24
C LEU A 37 8.43 -3.19 1.04
N ALA A 38 9.27 -4.20 1.20
CA ALA A 38 8.87 -5.60 1.11
C ALA A 38 7.90 -5.99 2.23
N ASP A 39 8.12 -5.49 3.45
CA ASP A 39 7.22 -5.72 4.58
C ASP A 39 5.83 -5.09 4.37
N GLN A 40 5.77 -3.88 3.81
CA GLN A 40 4.50 -3.21 3.49
C GLN A 40 3.64 -3.99 2.48
N MET A 41 4.26 -4.75 1.57
CA MET A 41 3.57 -5.54 0.56
C MET A 41 3.10 -6.90 1.06
N LYS A 42 3.55 -7.35 2.24
CA LYS A 42 3.07 -8.62 2.81
C LYS A 42 1.60 -8.49 3.15
N LEU A 43 0.77 -9.16 2.35
CA LEU A 43 -0.64 -9.32 2.67
C LEU A 43 -0.76 -10.03 4.02
N PRO A 44 -1.60 -9.53 4.95
CA PRO A 44 -1.88 -10.27 6.16
C PRO A 44 -2.45 -11.62 5.73
N SER A 45 -1.76 -12.71 6.12
CA SER A 45 -2.24 -14.06 5.86
C SER A 45 -3.67 -14.15 6.40
N TYR A 46 -4.59 -14.68 5.61
CA TYR A 46 -5.97 -14.87 6.04
C TYR A 46 -5.98 -15.69 7.33
N ARG A 47 -6.30 -15.04 8.45
CA ARG A 47 -6.44 -15.68 9.76
C ARG A 47 -7.93 -15.87 10.01
N ALA A 48 -8.34 -17.11 10.24
CA ALA A 48 -9.71 -17.44 10.64
C ALA A 48 -10.14 -16.61 11.87
N ARG A 49 -11.45 -16.30 11.96
CA ARG A 49 -12.14 -15.44 12.95
C ARG A 49 -11.28 -14.99 14.15
N GLN A 50 -10.57 -13.89 13.98
CA GLN A 50 -9.87 -13.23 15.09
C GLN A 50 -10.83 -12.34 15.87
N THR A 51 -10.70 -12.34 17.20
CA THR A 51 -11.41 -11.36 18.06
C THR A 51 -10.90 -9.95 17.79
N ALA A 52 -11.70 -8.92 18.14
CA ALA A 52 -11.29 -7.53 17.99
C ALA A 52 -9.95 -7.23 18.70
N VAL A 53 -9.72 -7.80 19.89
CA VAL A 53 -8.47 -7.64 20.65
C VAL A 53 -7.28 -8.24 19.90
N GLN A 54 -7.44 -9.43 19.30
CA GLN A 54 -6.39 -10.06 18.49
C GLN A 54 -6.06 -9.26 17.22
N GLN A 55 -7.07 -8.65 16.59
CA GLN A 55 -6.87 -7.76 15.45
C GLN A 55 -6.11 -6.49 15.85
N ILE A 56 -6.46 -5.89 17.01
CA ILE A 56 -5.77 -4.72 17.55
C ILE A 56 -4.31 -5.06 17.91
N ALA A 57 -4.08 -6.20 18.56
CA ALA A 57 -2.74 -6.69 18.89
C ALA A 57 -1.88 -6.86 17.62
N GLY A 58 -2.44 -7.49 16.57
CA GLY A 58 -1.74 -7.64 15.29
C GLY A 58 -1.41 -6.29 14.62
N LYS A 59 -2.30 -5.29 14.72
CA LYS A 59 -2.01 -3.94 14.23
C LYS A 59 -0.89 -3.27 15.04
N ALA A 60 -0.88 -3.44 16.36
CA ALA A 60 0.17 -2.90 17.23
C ALA A 60 1.54 -3.53 16.93
N ASP A 61 1.58 -4.84 16.67
CA ASP A 61 2.81 -5.54 16.27
C ASP A 61 3.34 -5.03 14.93
N VAL A 62 2.47 -4.81 13.94
CA VAL A 62 2.86 -4.22 12.65
C VAL A 62 3.47 -2.83 12.83
N VAL A 63 2.87 -1.98 13.67
CA VAL A 63 3.40 -0.65 13.96
C VAL A 63 4.77 -0.74 14.63
N ARG A 64 4.93 -1.65 15.60
CA ARG A 64 6.20 -1.86 16.31
C ARG A 64 7.31 -2.32 15.37
N ASN A 65 7.04 -3.30 14.52
CA ASN A 65 8.00 -3.80 13.54
C ASN A 65 8.42 -2.70 12.55
N ARG A 66 7.47 -1.88 12.10
CA ARG A 66 7.76 -0.76 11.20
C ARG A 66 8.54 0.35 11.87
N LEU A 67 8.30 0.62 13.15
CA LEU A 67 9.11 1.58 13.92
C LEU A 67 10.57 1.12 13.96
N SER A 68 10.81 -0.16 14.30
CA SER A 68 12.17 -0.70 14.29
C SER A 68 12.82 -0.64 12.89
N ALA A 69 12.06 -0.89 11.83
CA ALA A 69 12.56 -0.73 10.47
C ALA A 69 12.92 0.73 10.12
N MET A 70 12.17 1.71 10.64
CA MET A 70 12.50 3.13 10.46
C MET A 70 13.75 3.54 11.24
N GLU A 71 13.95 3.01 12.45
CA GLU A 71 15.17 3.23 13.25
C GLU A 71 16.39 2.67 12.50
N ASP A 72 16.29 1.44 11.97
CA ASP A 72 17.33 0.82 11.14
C ASP A 72 17.68 1.65 9.89
N ILE A 73 16.67 2.25 9.24
CA ILE A 73 16.87 3.15 8.09
C ILE A 73 17.58 4.43 8.53
N LEU A 74 17.18 5.02 9.67
CA LEU A 74 17.80 6.23 10.19
C LEU A 74 19.27 6.02 10.53
N ASP A 75 19.61 4.89 11.14
CA ASP A 75 20.99 4.52 11.46
C ASP A 75 21.83 4.36 10.19
N ALA A 76 21.31 3.66 9.18
CA ALA A 76 21.98 3.50 7.89
C ALA A 76 22.13 4.83 7.13
N ALA A 77 21.09 5.68 7.15
CA ALA A 77 21.12 7.01 6.53
C ALA A 77 22.17 7.91 7.20
N SER A 78 22.25 7.87 8.53
CA SER A 78 23.24 8.64 9.29
C SER A 78 24.66 8.22 8.96
N ALA A 79 24.93 6.90 8.89
CA ALA A 79 26.23 6.38 8.50
C ALA A 79 26.60 6.77 7.06
N LEU A 80 25.65 6.68 6.12
CA LEU A 80 25.82 7.16 4.75
C LEU A 80 26.16 8.64 4.73
N TYR A 81 25.35 9.48 5.38
CA TYR A 81 25.51 10.94 5.37
C TYR A 81 26.85 11.39 5.94
N GLN A 82 27.37 10.70 6.96
CA GLN A 82 28.71 10.98 7.51
C GLN A 82 29.83 10.67 6.52
N ALA A 83 29.65 9.68 5.64
CA ALA A 83 30.63 9.30 4.62
C ALA A 83 30.59 10.20 3.36
N LEU A 84 29.54 11.02 3.20
CA LEU A 84 29.38 11.94 2.08
C LEU A 84 30.23 13.22 2.23
N ASP A 85 30.69 13.74 1.09
CA ASP A 85 31.27 15.08 1.04
C ASP A 85 30.20 16.20 1.06
N ASP A 86 30.61 17.46 1.19
CA ASP A 86 29.68 18.59 1.32
C ASP A 86 28.77 18.79 0.09
N ARG A 87 29.23 18.39 -1.10
CA ARG A 87 28.40 18.47 -2.31
C ARG A 87 27.36 17.37 -2.31
N GLN A 88 27.77 16.16 -1.97
CA GLN A 88 26.89 14.99 -1.89
C GLN A 88 25.84 15.14 -0.79
N LYS A 89 26.20 15.73 0.35
CA LYS A 89 25.26 16.04 1.45
C LYS A 89 24.10 16.91 1.00
N LYS A 90 24.35 17.97 0.21
CA LYS A 90 23.27 18.81 -0.35
C LYS A 90 22.30 18.03 -1.21
N ILE A 91 22.81 17.12 -2.05
CA ILE A 91 21.98 16.23 -2.87
C ILE A 91 21.18 15.28 -1.98
N ALA A 92 21.80 14.73 -0.94
CA ALA A 92 21.12 13.87 0.04
C ALA A 92 20.02 14.63 0.80
N ASP A 93 20.25 15.88 1.20
CA ASP A 93 19.25 16.71 1.89
C ASP A 93 18.00 16.93 1.03
N GLU A 94 18.17 17.06 -0.29
CA GLU A 94 17.07 17.25 -1.24
C GLU A 94 16.33 15.95 -1.58
N MET A 95 17.04 14.82 -1.69
CA MET A 95 16.51 13.61 -2.31
C MET A 95 16.33 12.43 -1.35
N LEU A 96 17.17 12.29 -0.33
CA LEU A 96 17.25 11.08 0.49
C LEU A 96 15.96 10.86 1.28
N ALA A 97 15.42 11.92 1.89
CA ALA A 97 14.18 11.84 2.66
C ALA A 97 12.99 11.36 1.81
N ALA A 98 12.95 11.69 0.51
CA ALA A 98 11.88 11.28 -0.40
C ALA A 98 11.92 9.78 -0.76
N THR A 99 13.02 9.08 -0.48
CA THR A 99 13.14 7.64 -0.73
C THR A 99 12.46 6.79 0.34
N VAL A 100 12.16 7.35 1.52
CA VAL A 100 11.56 6.62 2.64
C VAL A 100 10.03 6.71 2.58
N PRO A 101 9.31 5.57 2.48
CA PRO A 101 7.86 5.57 2.46
C PRO A 101 7.25 6.00 3.80
N ALA A 102 6.07 6.64 3.76
CA ALA A 102 5.35 7.01 4.98
C ALA A 102 4.95 5.77 5.81
N LEU A 103 5.13 5.86 7.13
CA LEU A 103 4.95 4.77 8.10
C LEU A 103 3.57 4.09 8.07
N TYR A 104 2.53 4.86 7.72
CA TYR A 104 1.13 4.44 7.81
C TYR A 104 0.48 4.02 6.50
N SER A 105 1.18 4.08 5.36
CA SER A 105 0.59 3.84 4.02
C SER A 105 -0.14 2.50 3.89
N GLY A 106 0.24 1.49 4.68
CA GLY A 106 -0.40 0.16 4.69
C GLY A 106 -1.46 -0.09 5.77
N LEU A 107 -1.73 0.86 6.67
CA LEU A 107 -2.68 0.65 7.79
C LEU A 107 -4.14 1.04 7.44
N GLY A 108 -4.36 1.67 6.27
CA GLY A 108 -5.67 2.15 5.83
C GLY A 108 -6.36 1.33 4.72
N ALA A 109 -5.70 0.37 4.07
CA ALA A 109 -6.23 -0.29 2.87
C ALA A 109 -7.11 -1.54 3.12
N SER A 110 -7.43 -1.85 4.38
CA SER A 110 -8.30 -3.00 4.75
C SER A 110 -9.60 -2.58 5.44
N ALA A 111 -9.97 -1.30 5.36
CA ALA A 111 -11.32 -0.86 5.72
C ALA A 111 -12.22 -0.94 4.48
N GLY A 112 -12.93 -2.05 4.34
CA GLY A 112 -14.18 -2.14 3.57
C GLY A 112 -14.09 -1.84 2.08
N LYS A 113 -13.63 -2.81 1.28
CA LYS A 113 -14.29 -3.00 -0.02
C LYS A 113 -15.63 -3.68 0.28
N GLU A 114 -16.60 -2.89 0.75
CA GLU A 114 -18.00 -3.25 0.69
C GLU A 114 -18.32 -3.41 -0.79
N SER A 115 -18.15 -4.64 -1.29
CA SER A 115 -18.89 -5.10 -2.46
C SER A 115 -20.33 -5.35 -1.99
N GLY A 116 -21.00 -4.24 -1.65
CA GLY A 116 -22.42 -4.20 -1.35
C GLY A 116 -23.15 -4.19 -2.68
N ASP A 117 -23.45 -5.40 -3.13
CA ASP A 117 -24.52 -5.75 -4.05
C ASP A 117 -25.63 -4.67 -4.10
N GLN A 118 -25.82 -4.08 -5.27
CA GLN A 118 -26.78 -3.03 -5.53
C GLN A 118 -28.15 -3.68 -5.82
N PRO A 119 -29.16 -3.62 -4.93
CA PRO A 119 -30.48 -4.13 -5.26
C PRO A 119 -31.20 -3.06 -6.08
N GLY A 120 -31.55 -3.40 -7.31
CA GLY A 120 -32.23 -2.54 -8.26
C GLY A 120 -33.47 -1.85 -7.69
N GLY A 121 -33.46 -0.52 -7.73
CA GLY A 121 -34.62 0.35 -7.49
C GLY A 121 -35.10 0.98 -8.80
N ARG A 122 -35.95 0.25 -9.52
CA ARG A 122 -36.97 0.68 -10.50
C ARG A 122 -36.96 2.16 -11.00
N PRO A 123 -36.83 2.41 -12.31
CA PRO A 123 -37.49 3.54 -12.95
C PRO A 123 -38.88 3.07 -13.44
N GLY A 124 -39.89 3.21 -12.56
CA GLY A 124 -41.29 2.98 -12.92
C GLY A 124 -41.83 4.11 -13.77
N GLY A 125 -41.54 4.06 -15.08
CA GLY A 125 -42.06 4.97 -16.10
C GLY A 125 -43.57 4.93 -16.19
N ARG A 126 -44.15 6.12 -16.26
CA ARG A 126 -45.56 6.43 -16.42
C ARG A 126 -46.02 6.17 -17.86
N GLY A 127 -46.85 5.15 -18.05
CA GLY A 127 -47.70 4.92 -19.25
C GLY A 127 -48.76 3.90 -18.84
N GLY A 128 -50.05 4.22 -18.77
CA GLY A 128 -50.94 4.64 -19.85
C GLY A 128 -51.95 3.49 -20.07
N PRO A 129 -53.28 3.69 -19.98
CA PRO A 129 -54.25 2.60 -20.02
C PRO A 129 -54.63 2.23 -21.47
N GLY A 130 -54.53 0.95 -21.81
CA GLY A 130 -55.05 0.33 -23.03
C GLY A 130 -54.85 -1.18 -22.87
N GLY A 131 -55.85 -2.06 -22.95
CA GLY A 131 -56.95 -2.12 -23.91
C GLY A 131 -56.66 -3.31 -24.81
N GLY A 132 -57.35 -4.45 -24.63
CA GLY A 132 -57.16 -5.63 -25.48
C GLY A 132 -57.80 -6.91 -24.92
N MET A 133 -59.03 -7.17 -25.35
CA MET A 133 -59.80 -8.41 -25.17
C MET A 133 -59.28 -9.57 -26.04
N GLY A 134 -59.58 -10.80 -25.60
CA GLY A 134 -59.55 -12.04 -26.41
C GLY A 134 -58.85 -13.16 -25.64
N GLY A 135 -59.48 -14.19 -25.09
CA GLY A 135 -60.63 -14.97 -25.57
C GLY A 135 -60.10 -16.32 -26.05
N GLY A 136 -60.39 -17.42 -25.34
CA GLY A 136 -59.95 -18.75 -25.78
C GLY A 136 -60.04 -19.85 -24.72
N LEU A 137 -61.14 -20.59 -24.74
CA LEU A 137 -61.47 -21.76 -23.93
C LEU A 137 -60.59 -23.01 -24.17
N GLY A 138 -60.53 -23.89 -23.16
CA GLY A 138 -60.28 -25.34 -23.29
C GLY A 138 -59.36 -25.87 -22.17
N ARG A 139 -59.83 -26.28 -20.99
CA ARG A 139 -60.55 -27.53 -20.60
C ARG A 139 -59.80 -28.84 -20.94
N MET A 140 -59.39 -29.54 -19.87
CA MET A 140 -59.44 -30.99 -19.54
C MET A 140 -58.11 -31.42 -18.90
N GLU A 141 -58.06 -31.58 -17.57
CA GLU A 141 -58.50 -32.74 -16.76
C GLU A 141 -57.48 -33.90 -16.74
N ARG A 142 -57.01 -34.15 -15.51
CA ARG A 142 -56.48 -35.37 -14.88
C ARG A 142 -55.17 -35.98 -15.36
#